data_AF-A0A835UZC3-F1
#
_entry.id   AF-A0A835UZC3-F1
#
_cell.length_a   1.000
_cell.length_b   1.000
_cell.length_c   1.000
_cell.angle_alpha   90.00
_cell.angle_beta   90.00
_cell.angle_gamma   90.00
#
_symmetry.space_group_name_H-M   'P 1'
#
loop_
_entity.id
_entity.type
_entity.pdbx_description
1 polymer ?
#
loop_
_entity_poly.entity_id
_entity_poly.type
_entity_poly.pdbx_seq_one_letter_code
_entity_poly.pdbx_strand_id
1 'polypeptide(L)'
;MTKNLYERWRSHHTVWKDLDENQKRFNVFKDNARYIHEFYECKDVPYKLRLNKFADMTNQNSAPATTATAIATTAPIRGTRPQRSLLRYQSVNLNILSSSVDLEVEGVVIAVKDQGPYGSCWAFSTMEIVEDINQIKTNNLVYLSEQQLVDCDKEYHNGYNGGLMNDAFQFIKSNGGITSNEKVSRLVCSEEMKQVVVIDGTERALQKRDAFC
;
A
#
# COMPACT_ATOMS: atom_id res chain seq x y z
N MET A 1 15.29 -19.80 -22.28
CA MET A 1 15.51 -19.04 -21.04
C MET A 1 16.32 -19.89 -20.06
N THR A 2 17.41 -19.37 -19.49
CA THR A 2 18.44 -20.20 -18.83
C THR A 2 18.45 -20.03 -17.31
N LYS A 3 18.93 -21.07 -16.59
CA LYS A 3 19.16 -21.04 -15.14
C LYS A 3 20.10 -19.89 -14.73
N ASN A 4 21.03 -19.50 -15.61
CA ASN A 4 21.94 -18.37 -15.40
C ASN A 4 21.19 -17.04 -15.20
N LEU A 5 20.17 -16.76 -16.02
CA LEU A 5 19.36 -15.54 -15.87
C LEU A 5 18.66 -15.50 -14.51
N TYR A 6 18.14 -16.63 -14.05
CA TYR A 6 17.47 -16.73 -12.75
C TYR A 6 18.44 -16.49 -11.60
N GLU A 7 19.61 -17.13 -11.58
CA GLU A 7 20.60 -16.90 -10.51
C GLU A 7 21.10 -15.45 -10.49
N ARG A 8 21.31 -14.84 -11.67
CA ARG A 8 21.62 -13.40 -11.75
C ARG A 8 20.48 -12.53 -11.23
N TRP A 9 19.23 -12.85 -11.54
CA TRP A 9 18.09 -12.12 -10.99
C TRP A 9 18.02 -12.25 -9.46
N ARG A 10 18.26 -13.45 -8.90
CA ARG A 10 18.32 -13.72 -7.47
C ARG A 10 19.47 -13.01 -6.75
N SER A 11 20.58 -12.73 -7.43
CA SER A 11 21.67 -11.95 -6.81
C SER A 11 21.34 -10.47 -6.64
N HIS A 12 20.35 -9.96 -7.38
CA HIS A 12 19.91 -8.56 -7.30
C HIS A 12 18.66 -8.36 -6.42
N HIS A 13 17.94 -9.44 -6.09
CA HIS A 13 16.70 -9.36 -5.34
C HIS A 13 16.74 -10.30 -4.13
N THR A 14 16.32 -9.80 -2.97
CA THR A 14 16.13 -10.63 -1.79
C THR A 14 14.97 -11.59 -2.03
N VAL A 15 15.30 -12.85 -2.31
CA VAL A 15 14.33 -13.92 -2.52
C VAL A 15 14.29 -14.86 -1.33
N TRP A 16 13.10 -15.36 -1.01
CA TRP A 16 12.91 -16.33 0.06
C TRP A 16 13.64 -17.64 -0.27
N LYS A 17 14.35 -18.18 0.73
CA LYS A 17 15.26 -19.32 0.58
C LYS A 17 14.66 -20.62 1.12
N ASP A 18 13.48 -21.01 0.64
CA ASP A 18 12.97 -22.36 0.89
C ASP A 18 13.51 -23.32 -0.17
N LEU A 19 14.38 -24.24 0.26
CA LEU A 19 15.13 -25.14 -0.64
C LEU A 19 14.22 -26.05 -1.46
N ASP A 20 13.11 -26.53 -0.88
CA ASP A 20 12.10 -27.36 -1.54
C ASP A 20 11.26 -26.60 -2.58
N GLU A 21 11.27 -25.26 -2.56
CA GLU A 21 10.52 -24.43 -3.52
C GLU A 21 11.34 -23.96 -4.73
N ASN A 22 12.66 -24.12 -4.70
CA ASN A 22 13.56 -23.52 -5.70
C ASN A 22 13.21 -23.89 -7.15
N GLN A 23 12.84 -25.16 -7.41
CA GLN A 23 12.47 -25.60 -8.75
C GLN A 23 11.11 -25.06 -9.20
N LYS A 24 10.14 -24.96 -8.28
CA LYS A 24 8.82 -24.38 -8.56
C LYS A 24 8.95 -22.89 -8.86
N ARG A 25 9.66 -22.14 -8.01
CA ARG A 25 9.96 -20.70 -8.19
C ARG A 25 10.72 -20.43 -9.48
N PHE A 26 11.68 -21.27 -9.85
CA PHE A 26 12.37 -21.15 -11.13
C PHE A 26 11.42 -21.35 -12.33
N ASN A 27 10.49 -22.31 -12.25
CA ASN A 27 9.50 -22.51 -13.30
C ASN A 27 8.58 -21.28 -13.44
N VAL A 28 8.11 -20.73 -12.32
CA VAL A 28 7.30 -19.51 -12.30
C VAL A 28 8.06 -18.31 -12.88
N PHE A 29 9.33 -18.14 -12.47
CA PHE A 29 10.21 -17.12 -13.05
C PHE A 29 10.34 -17.24 -14.56
N LYS A 30 10.52 -18.47 -15.06
CA LYS A 30 10.60 -18.74 -16.50
C LYS A 30 9.33 -18.31 -17.22
N ASP A 31 8.17 -18.60 -16.65
CA ASP A 31 6.88 -18.25 -17.23
C ASP A 31 6.66 -16.72 -17.23
N ASN A 32 6.97 -16.04 -16.13
CA ASN A 32 6.87 -14.58 -16.03
C ASN A 32 7.85 -13.84 -16.96
N ALA A 33 9.08 -14.32 -17.07
CA ALA A 33 10.06 -13.74 -17.98
C ALA A 33 9.71 -13.99 -19.45
N ARG A 34 9.08 -15.13 -19.77
CA ARG A 34 8.53 -15.37 -21.12
C ARG A 34 7.38 -14.41 -21.41
N TYR A 35 6.45 -14.22 -20.47
CA TYR A 35 5.36 -13.27 -20.61
C TYR A 35 5.86 -11.84 -20.90
N ILE A 36 6.87 -11.37 -20.16
CA ILE A 36 7.48 -10.04 -20.39
C ILE A 36 8.13 -9.96 -21.77
N HIS A 37 8.80 -11.01 -22.22
CA HIS A 37 9.42 -11.05 -23.54
C HIS A 37 8.36 -10.96 -24.65
N GLU A 38 7.34 -11.82 -24.60
CA GLU A 38 6.22 -11.85 -25.55
C GLU A 38 5.43 -10.53 -25.56
N PHE A 39 5.29 -9.88 -24.40
CA PHE A 39 4.65 -8.56 -24.27
C PHE A 39 5.31 -7.51 -25.16
N TYR A 40 6.64 -7.51 -25.26
CA TYR A 40 7.40 -6.57 -26.09
C TYR A 40 7.49 -6.96 -27.56
N GLU A 41 7.18 -8.21 -27.91
CA GLU A 41 7.13 -8.65 -29.31
C GLU A 41 5.81 -8.24 -30.00
N CYS A 42 4.73 -8.09 -29.22
CA CYS A 42 3.38 -8.00 -29.78
C CYS A 42 2.66 -6.66 -29.57
N LYS A 43 3.19 -5.70 -28.79
CA LYS A 43 2.38 -4.54 -28.35
C LYS A 43 3.16 -3.22 -28.30
N ASP A 44 2.62 -2.21 -29.00
CA ASP A 44 2.93 -0.80 -28.76
C ASP A 44 1.99 -0.29 -27.65
N VAL A 45 2.51 -0.21 -26.43
CA VAL A 45 1.73 0.11 -25.22
C VAL A 45 2.47 1.18 -24.41
N PRO A 46 1.73 2.07 -23.72
CA PRO A 46 2.32 3.24 -23.06
C PRO A 46 3.04 2.92 -21.74
N TYR A 47 3.31 1.63 -21.46
CA TYR A 47 3.95 1.19 -20.23
C TYR A 47 4.94 0.05 -20.48
N LYS A 48 5.90 -0.09 -19.56
CA LYS A 48 6.98 -1.08 -19.63
C LYS A 48 6.86 -2.09 -18.50
N LEU A 49 7.06 -3.36 -18.81
CA LEU A 49 7.20 -4.45 -17.84
C LEU A 49 8.68 -4.78 -17.60
N ARG A 50 9.03 -5.19 -16.38
CA ARG A 50 10.37 -5.66 -16.02
C ARG A 50 10.31 -6.80 -15.02
N LEU A 51 11.36 -7.62 -14.98
CA LEU A 51 11.55 -8.63 -13.94
C LEU A 51 11.90 -7.95 -12.62
N ASN A 52 10.88 -7.74 -11.79
CA ASN A 52 11.01 -7.13 -10.46
C ASN A 52 11.17 -8.20 -9.36
N LYS A 53 11.12 -7.78 -8.08
CA LYS A 53 11.27 -8.68 -6.91
C LYS A 53 10.22 -9.78 -6.80
N PHE A 54 9.12 -9.69 -7.54
CA PHE A 54 8.02 -10.66 -7.56
C PHE A 54 8.09 -11.61 -8.76
N ALA A 55 9.18 -11.58 -9.54
CA ALA A 55 9.27 -12.34 -10.78
C ALA A 55 9.21 -13.86 -10.60
N ASP A 56 9.49 -14.41 -9.41
CA ASP A 56 9.35 -15.85 -9.09
C ASP A 56 8.01 -16.22 -8.42
N MET A 57 7.06 -15.28 -8.35
CA MET A 57 5.74 -15.48 -7.74
C MET A 57 4.64 -15.65 -8.80
N THR A 58 3.65 -16.51 -8.51
CA THR A 58 2.46 -16.64 -9.34
C THR A 58 1.46 -15.54 -9.01
N ASN A 59 0.68 -15.08 -9.99
CA ASN A 59 -0.38 -14.08 -9.77
C ASN A 59 -1.42 -14.52 -8.70
N GLN A 60 -1.59 -15.83 -8.50
CA GLN A 60 -2.47 -16.38 -7.47
C GLN A 60 -1.87 -16.32 -6.05
N ASN A 61 -0.54 -16.33 -5.91
CA ASN A 61 0.14 -16.29 -4.61
C ASN A 61 0.58 -14.87 -4.23
N SER A 62 0.73 -13.94 -5.18
CA SER A 62 0.95 -12.52 -4.89
C SER A 62 -0.33 -11.79 -4.45
N ALA A 63 -1.50 -12.19 -4.97
CA ALA A 63 -2.75 -11.50 -4.64
C ALA A 63 -3.16 -11.58 -3.14
N PRO A 64 -3.19 -12.76 -2.50
CA PRO A 64 -3.60 -12.86 -1.09
C PRO A 64 -2.47 -12.60 -0.09
N ALA A 65 -1.19 -12.78 -0.45
CA ALA A 65 -0.08 -12.55 0.48
C ALA A 65 0.42 -11.09 0.45
N THR A 66 0.51 -10.46 -0.73
CA THR A 66 1.07 -9.09 -0.87
C THR A 66 0.03 -8.01 -1.20
N THR A 67 -1.12 -8.37 -1.78
CA THR A 67 -2.22 -7.42 -2.01
C THR A 67 -3.47 -7.78 -1.20
N ALA A 68 -3.28 -8.35 -0.01
CA ALA A 68 -4.34 -8.54 0.98
C ALA A 68 -4.86 -7.20 1.52
N THR A 69 -5.24 -6.28 0.65
CA THR A 69 -6.49 -5.58 0.90
C THR A 69 -7.58 -6.64 0.93
N ALA A 70 -8.36 -6.71 2.00
CA ALA A 70 -9.56 -7.54 2.08
C ALA A 70 -10.68 -7.03 1.13
N ILE A 71 -10.31 -6.63 -0.09
CA ILE A 71 -11.18 -6.08 -1.14
C ILE A 71 -11.80 -7.23 -1.98
N ALA A 72 -11.29 -8.45 -1.88
CA ALA A 72 -11.88 -9.66 -2.45
C ALA A 72 -11.97 -10.72 -1.31
N THR A 73 -13.10 -11.31 -0.90
CA THR A 73 -14.16 -11.85 -1.75
C THR A 73 -15.50 -12.14 -1.04
N THR A 74 -15.76 -11.75 0.22
CA THR A 74 -17.02 -12.18 0.89
C THR A 74 -17.66 -11.22 1.90
N ALA A 75 -17.04 -10.09 2.24
CA ALA A 75 -17.70 -9.06 3.03
C ALA A 75 -18.14 -7.91 2.11
N PRO A 76 -19.41 -7.50 2.07
CA PRO A 76 -19.72 -6.19 1.52
C PRO A 76 -18.85 -5.19 2.26
N ILE A 77 -18.16 -4.30 1.53
CA ILE A 77 -17.53 -3.12 2.15
C ILE A 77 -18.59 -2.56 3.09
N ARG A 78 -18.38 -2.69 4.41
CA ARG A 78 -19.30 -2.15 5.42
C ARG A 78 -19.14 -0.64 5.43
N GLY A 79 -19.40 -0.01 4.29
CA GLY A 79 -19.73 1.38 4.22
C GLY A 79 -21.14 1.49 4.76
N THR A 80 -21.29 2.11 5.92
CA THR A 80 -22.48 2.92 6.16
C THR A 80 -22.72 3.73 4.89
N ARG A 81 -23.97 3.79 4.41
CA ARG A 81 -24.38 4.75 3.38
C ARG A 81 -23.70 6.07 3.73
N PRO A 82 -23.04 6.79 2.79
CA PRO A 82 -22.39 8.04 3.12
C PRO A 82 -23.40 8.91 3.85
N GLN A 83 -23.23 9.00 5.17
CA GLN A 83 -23.97 9.97 5.94
C GLN A 83 -23.52 11.29 5.33
N ARG A 84 -24.47 12.15 4.94
CA ARG A 84 -24.15 13.45 4.35
C ARG A 84 -23.23 14.19 5.33
N SER A 85 -21.93 14.04 5.13
CA SER A 85 -20.91 14.84 5.77
C SER A 85 -21.21 16.27 5.36
N LEU A 86 -21.43 17.13 6.36
CA LEU A 86 -21.59 18.57 6.14
C LEU A 86 -20.27 19.20 5.68
N LEU A 87 -19.14 18.48 5.73
CA LEU A 87 -17.92 18.82 5.01
C LEU A 87 -18.08 18.42 3.55
N ARG A 88 -19.04 19.06 2.89
CA ARG A 88 -19.14 19.07 1.45
C ARG A 88 -17.78 19.53 0.93
N TYR A 89 -17.07 18.70 0.13
CA TYR A 89 -15.88 19.07 -0.64
C TYR A 89 -15.90 20.58 -0.89
N GLN A 90 -15.15 21.32 -0.07
CA GLN A 90 -15.41 22.73 0.18
C GLN A 90 -15.37 23.42 -1.18
N SER A 91 -16.53 23.87 -1.69
CA SER A 91 -16.78 24.22 -3.10
C SER A 91 -15.51 24.66 -3.81
N VAL A 92 -14.77 23.69 -4.35
CA VAL A 92 -13.43 23.97 -4.86
C VAL A 92 -13.65 24.67 -6.18
N ASN A 93 -13.13 25.88 -6.30
CA ASN A 93 -13.12 26.56 -7.58
C ASN A 93 -12.17 25.80 -8.50
N LEU A 94 -12.71 24.99 -9.41
CA LEU A 94 -11.90 24.18 -10.31
C LEU A 94 -11.07 25.04 -11.28
N ASN A 95 -11.42 26.30 -11.47
CA ASN A 95 -10.71 27.22 -12.36
C ASN A 95 -9.37 27.71 -11.80
N ILE A 96 -9.07 27.42 -10.53
CA ILE A 96 -7.78 27.78 -9.89
C ILE A 96 -6.87 26.57 -9.67
N LEU A 97 -7.22 25.40 -10.21
CA LEU A 97 -6.40 24.19 -10.10
C LEU A 97 -5.33 24.18 -11.19
N SER A 98 -4.11 23.79 -10.79
CA SER A 98 -3.03 23.48 -11.73
C SER A 98 -3.43 22.32 -12.65
N SER A 99 -2.94 22.32 -13.89
CA SER A 99 -3.17 21.24 -14.85
C SER A 99 -2.52 19.91 -14.44
N SER A 100 -1.54 19.97 -13.55
CA SER A 100 -0.84 18.83 -12.96
C SER A 100 -0.38 19.19 -11.56
N VAL A 101 -0.38 18.20 -10.67
CA VAL A 101 0.15 18.30 -9.30
C VAL A 101 1.09 17.11 -9.11
N ASP A 102 2.29 17.38 -8.57
CA ASP A 102 3.28 16.37 -8.22
C ASP A 102 3.76 16.64 -6.79
N LEU A 103 3.17 15.90 -5.85
CA LEU A 103 3.43 16.04 -4.42
C LEU A 103 4.85 15.63 -4.03
N GLU A 104 5.51 14.78 -4.82
CA GLU A 104 6.91 14.42 -4.59
C GLU A 104 7.82 15.61 -4.90
N VAL A 105 7.60 16.29 -6.03
CA VAL A 105 8.33 17.51 -6.40
C VAL A 105 8.08 18.65 -5.40
N GLU A 106 6.87 18.71 -4.83
CA GLU A 106 6.51 19.66 -3.78
C GLU A 106 7.09 19.30 -2.39
N GLY A 107 7.80 18.16 -2.27
CA GLY A 107 8.43 17.73 -1.02
C GLY A 107 7.44 17.26 0.05
N VAL A 108 6.25 16.82 -0.37
CA VAL A 108 5.20 16.32 0.52
C VAL A 108 5.39 14.84 0.82
N VAL A 109 5.83 14.07 -0.17
CA VAL A 109 5.86 12.60 -0.12
C VAL A 109 7.19 12.11 0.47
N ILE A 110 7.12 11.09 1.34
CA ILE A 110 8.30 10.41 1.88
C ILE A 110 8.91 9.41 0.88
N ALA A 111 10.11 8.89 1.20
CA ALA A 111 10.70 7.80 0.44
C ALA A 111 9.82 6.53 0.41
N VAL A 112 9.76 5.87 -0.74
CA VAL A 112 9.00 4.62 -0.95
C VAL A 112 9.38 3.56 0.09
N LYS A 113 8.36 3.01 0.76
CA LYS A 113 8.51 1.94 1.75
C LYS A 113 8.20 0.56 1.17
N ASP A 114 8.60 -0.51 1.87
CA ASP A 114 8.38 -1.90 1.45
C ASP A 114 7.63 -2.69 2.54
N GLN A 115 6.40 -3.10 2.24
CA GLN A 115 5.57 -3.94 3.12
C GLN A 115 6.05 -5.39 3.25
N GLY A 116 7.01 -5.80 2.42
CA GLY A 116 7.50 -7.16 2.38
C GLY A 116 6.44 -8.15 1.87
N PRO A 117 6.44 -9.39 2.35
CA PRO A 117 5.55 -10.45 1.86
C PRO A 117 4.16 -10.45 2.49
N TYR A 118 3.86 -9.48 3.37
CA TYR A 118 2.66 -9.49 4.19
C TYR A 118 1.54 -8.63 3.59
N GLY A 119 0.30 -8.94 3.95
CA GLY A 119 -0.91 -8.25 3.51
C GLY A 119 -1.15 -6.91 4.22
N SER A 120 -0.10 -6.15 4.52
CA SER A 120 -0.17 -4.89 5.26
C SER A 120 -0.34 -3.65 4.38
N CYS A 121 -0.57 -3.80 3.07
CA CYS A 121 -0.76 -2.68 2.12
C CYS A 121 -1.80 -1.63 2.59
N TRP A 122 -2.84 -2.05 3.32
CA TRP A 122 -3.83 -1.15 3.93
C TRP A 122 -3.20 -0.19 4.94
N ALA A 123 -2.26 -0.67 5.76
CA ALA A 123 -1.55 0.13 6.74
C ALA A 123 -0.58 1.10 6.07
N PHE A 124 0.16 0.62 5.06
CA PHE A 124 1.08 1.46 4.26
C PHE A 124 0.32 2.59 3.54
N SER A 125 -0.79 2.27 2.87
CA SER A 125 -1.63 3.26 2.20
C SER A 125 -2.22 4.28 3.17
N THR A 126 -2.56 3.85 4.38
CA THR A 126 -3.08 4.73 5.43
C THR A 126 -1.97 5.67 5.93
N MET A 127 -0.78 5.13 6.23
CA MET A 127 0.35 5.92 6.73
C MET A 127 0.77 6.97 5.71
N GLU A 128 0.91 6.62 4.44
CA GLU A 128 1.27 7.57 3.36
C GLU A 128 0.33 8.80 3.36
N ILE A 129 -0.99 8.58 3.41
CA ILE A 129 -1.97 9.68 3.45
C ILE A 129 -1.82 10.54 4.71
N VAL A 130 -1.57 9.93 5.87
CA VAL A 130 -1.41 10.66 7.14
C VAL A 130 -0.09 11.45 7.18
N GLU A 131 0.97 10.89 6.62
CA GLU A 131 2.27 11.54 6.46
C GLU A 131 2.17 12.77 5.55
N ASP A 132 1.57 12.59 4.38
CA ASP A 132 1.39 13.64 3.37
C ASP A 132 0.55 14.79 3.93
N ILE A 133 -0.60 14.50 4.56
CA ILE A 133 -1.45 15.57 5.11
C ILE A 133 -0.78 16.27 6.29
N ASN A 134 0.01 15.55 7.10
CA ASN A 134 0.78 16.16 8.18
C ASN A 134 1.84 17.12 7.62
N GLN A 135 2.56 16.72 6.56
CA GLN A 135 3.52 17.58 5.88
C GLN A 135 2.82 18.80 5.27
N ILE A 136 1.69 18.64 4.58
CA ILE A 136 0.92 19.75 4.02
C ILE A 136 0.45 20.74 5.10
N LYS A 137 -0.02 20.23 6.25
CA LYS A 137 -0.61 21.07 7.30
C LYS A 137 0.40 21.73 8.23
N THR A 138 1.49 21.04 8.51
CA THR A 138 2.43 21.43 9.57
C THR A 138 3.84 21.73 9.06
N ASN A 139 4.11 21.42 7.78
CA ASN A 139 5.45 21.45 7.19
C ASN A 139 6.46 20.59 7.97
N ASN A 140 5.98 19.50 8.57
CA ASN A 140 6.79 18.52 9.29
C ASN A 140 6.63 17.12 8.67
N LEU A 141 7.67 16.67 7.97
CA LEU A 141 7.68 15.36 7.32
C LEU A 141 8.11 14.31 8.35
N VAL A 142 7.17 13.44 8.73
CA VAL A 142 7.38 12.43 9.76
C VAL A 142 7.22 11.05 9.14
N TYR A 143 8.06 10.11 9.53
CA TYR A 143 7.88 8.70 9.22
C TYR A 143 7.03 8.05 10.32
N LEU A 144 5.85 7.56 9.97
CA LEU A 144 4.86 6.94 10.87
C LEU A 144 4.95 5.41 10.83
N SER A 145 4.46 4.78 11.90
CA SER A 145 4.57 3.33 12.11
C SER A 145 3.40 2.56 11.50
N GLU A 146 3.60 1.94 10.34
CA GLU A 146 2.66 0.95 9.82
C GLU A 146 2.49 -0.23 10.78
N GLN A 147 3.55 -0.55 11.52
CA GLN A 147 3.59 -1.67 12.44
C GLN A 147 2.63 -1.49 13.62
N GLN A 148 2.41 -0.25 14.08
CA GLN A 148 1.41 0.02 15.12
C GLN A 148 0.00 -0.28 14.62
N LEU A 149 -0.34 0.06 13.37
CA LEU A 149 -1.62 -0.35 12.79
C LEU A 149 -1.74 -1.88 12.74
N VAL A 150 -0.69 -2.56 12.27
CA VAL A 150 -0.71 -4.01 12.10
C VAL A 150 -0.80 -4.78 13.42
N ASP A 151 -0.10 -4.33 14.47
CA ASP A 151 -0.03 -5.03 15.76
C ASP A 151 -1.14 -4.61 16.74
N CYS A 152 -1.61 -3.35 16.69
CA CYS A 152 -2.47 -2.76 17.71
C CYS A 152 -3.93 -2.60 17.30
N ASP A 153 -4.23 -2.55 16.00
CA ASP A 153 -5.61 -2.50 15.52
C ASP A 153 -6.26 -3.89 15.56
N LYS A 154 -6.70 -4.28 16.75
CA LYS A 154 -7.33 -5.59 17.02
C LYS A 154 -8.83 -5.61 16.72
N GLU A 155 -9.45 -4.45 16.60
CA GLU A 155 -10.91 -4.32 16.53
C GLU A 155 -11.41 -4.31 15.08
N TYR A 156 -10.62 -3.77 14.14
CA TYR A 156 -11.07 -3.55 12.78
C TYR A 156 -10.33 -4.37 11.71
N HIS A 157 -9.18 -4.97 12.03
CA HIS A 157 -8.33 -5.64 11.03
C HIS A 157 -7.80 -7.01 11.42
N ASN A 158 -7.39 -7.77 10.40
CA ASN A 158 -6.72 -9.05 10.57
C ASN A 158 -5.19 -8.90 10.52
N GLY A 159 -4.66 -7.73 10.88
CA GLY A 159 -3.23 -7.39 10.85
C GLY A 159 -2.60 -7.68 9.49
N TYR A 160 -1.64 -8.61 9.47
CA TYR A 160 -0.92 -9.05 8.27
C TYR A 160 -1.77 -9.81 7.24
N ASN A 161 -2.99 -10.22 7.59
CA ASN A 161 -3.91 -10.90 6.68
C ASN A 161 -4.88 -9.93 5.98
N GLY A 162 -4.73 -8.64 6.24
CA GLY A 162 -5.41 -7.59 5.50
C GLY A 162 -6.32 -6.69 6.31
N GLY A 163 -6.75 -5.62 5.65
CA GLY A 163 -7.56 -4.56 6.24
C GLY A 163 -8.07 -3.51 5.25
N LEU A 164 -8.74 -2.49 5.78
CA LEU A 164 -9.35 -1.38 5.05
C LEU A 164 -8.86 -0.04 5.61
N MET A 165 -8.48 0.89 4.73
CA MET A 165 -7.93 2.18 5.14
C MET A 165 -8.91 3.01 6.01
N ASN A 166 -10.22 2.95 5.72
CA ASN A 166 -11.24 3.67 6.51
C ASN A 166 -11.24 3.27 7.98
N ASP A 167 -11.05 1.99 8.24
CA ASP A 167 -11.02 1.44 9.57
C ASP A 167 -9.69 1.82 10.26
N ALA A 168 -8.60 1.88 9.49
CA ALA A 168 -7.30 2.25 10.01
C ALA A 168 -7.28 3.71 10.45
N PHE A 169 -7.94 4.58 9.70
CA PHE A 169 -8.15 5.97 10.11
C PHE A 169 -9.04 6.09 11.36
N GLN A 170 -10.06 5.24 11.49
CA GLN A 170 -10.87 5.20 12.72
C GLN A 170 -10.01 4.79 13.92
N PHE A 171 -9.13 3.79 13.76
CA PHE A 171 -8.17 3.41 14.77
C PHE A 171 -7.26 4.57 15.17
N ILE A 172 -6.63 5.27 14.21
CA ILE A 172 -5.75 6.42 14.53
C ILE A 172 -6.49 7.46 15.35
N LYS A 173 -7.75 7.74 15.00
CA LYS A 173 -8.58 8.70 15.73
C LYS A 173 -8.94 8.20 17.13
N SER A 174 -9.38 6.94 17.29
CA SER A 174 -9.77 6.38 18.59
C SER A 174 -8.58 6.16 19.53
N ASN A 175 -7.42 5.83 18.97
CA ASN A 175 -6.16 5.65 19.68
C ASN A 175 -5.52 6.98 20.12
N GLY A 176 -6.10 8.13 19.74
CA GLY A 176 -5.54 9.44 20.07
C GLY A 176 -4.28 9.79 19.26
N GLY A 177 -4.08 9.12 18.12
CA GLY A 177 -3.01 9.36 17.17
C GLY A 177 -2.25 8.10 16.76
N ILE A 178 -1.14 8.32 16.07
CA ILE A 178 -0.19 7.30 15.61
C ILE A 178 1.24 7.70 15.97
N THR A 179 2.07 6.72 16.28
CA THR A 179 3.48 6.87 16.65
C THR A 179 4.38 6.98 15.41
N SER A 180 5.59 7.50 15.62
CA SER A 180 6.64 7.50 14.61
C SER A 180 7.16 6.09 14.36
N ASN A 181 7.66 5.84 13.16
CA ASN A 181 8.27 4.57 12.81
C ASN A 181 9.49 4.28 13.71
N GLU A 182 9.40 3.20 14.49
CA GLU A 182 10.54 2.62 15.18
C GLU A 182 10.97 1.38 14.43
N LYS A 183 12.29 1.18 14.25
CA LYS A 183 12.84 -0.01 13.57
C LYS A 183 12.73 -1.25 14.47
N VAL A 184 11.52 -1.68 14.77
CA VAL A 184 11.22 -2.86 15.60
C VAL A 184 10.37 -3.85 14.81
N SER A 185 10.76 -5.13 14.83
CA SER A 185 10.08 -6.17 14.06
C SER A 185 8.70 -6.55 14.60
N ARG A 186 8.42 -6.23 15.87
CA ARG A 186 7.13 -6.35 16.53
C ARG A 186 7.00 -5.26 17.56
N LEU A 187 5.86 -4.60 17.55
CA LEU A 187 5.59 -3.52 18.47
C LEU A 187 4.72 -4.05 19.63
N VAL A 188 5.10 -3.72 20.86
CA VAL A 188 4.28 -4.02 22.04
C VAL A 188 3.28 -2.88 22.20
N CYS A 189 2.01 -3.17 21.90
CA CYS A 189 0.94 -2.20 22.02
C CYS A 189 0.70 -1.85 23.48
N SER A 190 0.91 -0.57 23.81
CA SER A 190 0.69 0.00 25.14
C SER A 190 -0.10 1.30 24.99
N GLU A 191 -0.95 1.59 25.97
CA GLU A 191 -1.65 2.88 26.05
C GLU A 191 -0.68 4.05 26.28
N GLU A 192 0.53 3.79 26.76
CA GLU A 192 1.57 4.80 27.03
C GLU A 192 2.41 5.17 25.79
N MET A 193 2.09 4.61 24.62
CA MET A 193 2.81 4.93 23.40
C MET A 193 2.66 6.42 23.04
N LYS A 194 3.80 7.07 22.78
CA LYS A 194 3.81 8.47 22.36
C LYS A 194 3.25 8.61 20.95
N GLN A 195 2.08 9.21 20.83
CA GLN A 195 1.51 9.57 19.53
C GLN A 195 2.16 10.86 19.01
N VAL A 196 2.55 10.89 17.75
CA VAL A 196 3.25 12.03 17.11
C VAL A 196 2.40 12.76 16.09
N VAL A 197 1.40 12.09 15.52
CA VAL A 197 0.42 12.68 14.59
C VAL A 197 -0.99 12.26 14.99
N VAL A 198 -1.93 13.19 14.92
CA VAL A 198 -3.37 12.99 15.16
C VAL A 198 -4.17 13.42 13.93
N ILE A 199 -5.33 12.80 13.72
CA ILE A 199 -6.24 13.17 12.63
C ILE A 199 -7.63 13.48 13.18
N ASP A 200 -8.29 14.50 12.62
CA ASP A 200 -9.63 14.91 13.04
C ASP A 200 -10.72 13.95 12.53
N GLY A 201 -10.45 13.26 11.43
CA GLY A 201 -11.35 12.28 10.82
C GLY A 201 -11.05 12.08 9.34
N THR A 202 -11.97 11.40 8.67
CA THR A 202 -11.83 11.04 7.25
C THR A 202 -13.12 11.14 6.49
N GLU A 203 -12.99 11.39 5.19
CA GLU A 203 -14.10 11.42 4.26
C GLU A 203 -13.76 10.62 3.02
N ARG A 204 -14.74 9.83 2.54
CA ARG A 204 -14.63 9.15 1.24
C ARG A 204 -15.14 10.10 0.17
N ALA A 205 -14.22 10.62 -0.65
CA ALA A 205 -14.61 11.39 -1.83
C ALA A 205 -15.45 10.51 -2.78
N LEU A 206 -16.59 11.05 -3.22
CA LEU A 206 -17.39 10.40 -4.27
C LEU A 206 -16.61 10.50 -5.58
N GLN A 207 -16.12 9.37 -6.08
CA GLN A 207 -15.53 9.31 -7.40
C GLN A 207 -16.64 9.57 -8.43
N LYS A 208 -16.57 10.69 -9.15
CA LYS A 208 -17.36 10.83 -10.38
C LYS A 208 -16.91 9.70 -11.30
N ARG A 209 -17.85 8.80 -11.63
CA ARG A 209 -17.62 7.83 -12.69
C ARG A 209 -17.67 8.60 -13.99
N ASP A 210 -16.54 9.14 -14.42
CA ASP A 210 -16.39 9.43 -15.82
C ASP A 210 -16.36 8.08 -16.52
N ALA A 211 -17.40 7.81 -17.32
CA ALA A 211 -17.47 6.64 -18.16
C ALA A 211 -16.34 6.76 -19.19
N PHE A 212 -15.21 6.10 -18.92
CA PHE A 212 -14.26 5.80 -19.97
C PHE A 212 -14.94 4.79 -20.91
N CYS A 213 -15.11 5.19 -22.17
CA CYS A 213 -15.51 4.28 -23.25
C CYS A 213 -14.48 3.16 -23.44
#